data_AF-A0A1G3I9Q4-F1
#
_entry.id   AF-A0A1G3I9Q4-F1
#
_cell.length_a   1.000
_cell.length_b   1.000
_cell.length_c   1.000
_cell.angle_alpha   90.00
_cell.angle_beta   90.00
_cell.angle_gamma   90.00
#
_symmetry.space_group_name_H-M   'P 1'
#
loop_
_entity.id
_entity.type
_entity.pdbx_description
1 polymer ?
#
loop_
_entity_poly.entity_id
_entity_poly.type
_entity_poly.pdbx_seq_one_letter_code
_entity_poly.pdbx_strand_id
1 'polypeptide(L)'
;MAERHDDYQNLLAQKRFLGEVEQGIRFANREVIHKLIPAVTKDSVLAFAVAVGRVRARYLEAAFNLGISEHGDQPNNAEISELKIHREMYEEVRAAFEALRDAIEKGYLDVQGLEENRRAAGLKETS
;
A
#
# COMPACT_ATOMS: atom_id res chain seq x y z
N MET A 1 33.86 23.01 24.56
CA MET A 1 33.87 21.56 24.29
C MET A 1 32.73 20.80 25.00
N ALA A 2 32.14 21.31 26.09
CA ALA A 2 30.98 20.71 26.76
C ALA A 2 29.66 20.79 25.94
N GLU A 3 29.38 21.93 25.29
CA GLU A 3 28.17 22.14 24.45
C GLU A 3 27.95 21.03 23.40
N ARG A 4 29.01 20.65 22.65
CA ARG A 4 28.90 19.59 21.62
C ARG A 4 28.60 18.20 22.20
N HIS A 5 28.94 17.96 23.48
CA HIS A 5 28.67 16.69 24.13
C HIS A 5 27.20 16.58 24.53
N ASP A 6 26.63 17.67 25.08
CA ASP A 6 25.22 17.75 25.44
C ASP A 6 24.31 17.65 24.21
N ASP A 7 24.69 18.28 23.09
CA ASP A 7 23.97 18.16 21.81
C ASP A 7 23.91 16.71 21.30
N TYR A 8 25.01 15.97 21.44
CA TYR A 8 25.09 14.57 21.02
C TYR A 8 24.23 13.66 21.91
N GLN A 9 24.23 13.88 23.23
CA GLN A 9 23.37 13.13 24.15
C GLN A 9 21.89 13.40 23.90
N ASN A 10 21.53 14.67 23.63
CA ASN A 10 20.17 15.05 23.28
C ASN A 10 19.71 14.39 21.97
N LEU A 11 20.57 14.34 20.96
CA LEU A 11 20.28 13.66 19.69
C LEU A 11 20.08 12.15 19.87
N LEU A 12 20.88 11.51 20.73
CA LEU A 12 20.72 10.09 21.05
C LEU A 12 19.41 9.82 21.80
N ALA A 13 19.06 10.66 22.78
CA ALA A 13 17.80 10.55 23.51
C ALA A 13 16.60 10.71 22.58
N GLN A 14 16.65 11.69 21.67
CA GLN A 14 15.62 11.90 20.65
C GLN A 14 15.46 10.68 19.73
N LYS A 15 16.56 10.12 19.22
CA LYS A 15 16.51 8.92 18.36
C LYS A 15 15.93 7.71 19.08
N ARG A 16 16.26 7.51 20.37
CA ARG A 16 15.70 6.42 21.18
C ARG A 16 14.19 6.59 21.35
N PHE A 17 13.75 7.78 21.73
CA PHE A 17 12.33 8.09 21.87
C PHE A 17 11.55 7.87 20.57
N LEU A 18 12.08 8.35 19.44
CA LEU A 18 11.46 8.12 18.12
C LEU A 18 11.35 6.62 17.81
N GLY A 19 12.37 5.82 18.14
CA GLY A 19 12.31 4.36 17.99
C GLY A 19 11.24 3.69 18.87
N GLU A 20 11.09 4.13 20.11
CA GLU A 20 10.03 3.67 21.02
C GLU A 20 8.63 4.01 20.48
N VAL A 21 8.46 5.22 19.96
CA VAL A 21 7.21 5.67 19.31
C VAL A 21 6.91 4.83 18.07
N GLU A 22 7.89 4.60 17.19
CA GLU A 22 7.72 3.76 16.00
C GLU A 22 7.32 2.31 16.35
N GLN A 23 7.93 1.74 17.41
CA GLN A 23 7.59 0.42 17.89
C GLN A 23 6.16 0.38 18.45
N GLY A 24 5.76 1.39 19.23
CA GLY A 24 4.41 1.54 19.75
C GLY A 24 3.36 1.66 18.64
N ILE A 25 3.65 2.48 17.61
CA ILE A 25 2.79 2.62 16.41
C ILE A 25 2.64 1.28 15.70
N ARG A 26 3.75 0.54 15.49
CA ARG A 26 3.70 -0.77 14.84
C ARG A 26 2.83 -1.76 15.60
N PHE A 27 3.01 -1.85 16.92
CA PHE A 27 2.24 -2.75 17.77
C PHE A 27 0.74 -2.40 17.73
N ALA A 28 0.39 -1.14 17.97
CA ALA A 28 -0.99 -0.68 17.98
C ALA A 28 -1.69 -0.89 16.61
N ASN A 29 -1.03 -0.53 15.51
CA ASN A 29 -1.59 -0.73 14.18
C ASN A 29 -1.78 -2.23 13.87
N ARG A 30 -0.81 -3.07 14.22
CA ARG A 30 -0.93 -4.52 14.03
C ARG A 30 -2.14 -5.08 14.78
N GLU A 31 -2.32 -4.71 16.04
CA GLU A 31 -3.48 -5.16 16.83
C GLU A 31 -4.82 -4.67 16.25
N VAL A 32 -4.92 -3.39 15.89
CA VAL A 32 -6.18 -2.81 15.39
C VAL A 32 -6.52 -3.36 14.00
N ILE A 33 -5.54 -3.46 13.11
CA ILE A 33 -5.75 -3.95 11.74
C ILE A 33 -6.12 -5.43 11.77
N HIS A 34 -5.44 -6.28 12.55
CA HIS A 34 -5.75 -7.72 12.61
C HIS A 34 -7.14 -8.01 13.19
N LYS A 35 -7.69 -7.12 14.04
CA LYS A 35 -9.09 -7.25 14.49
C LYS A 35 -10.09 -7.09 13.35
N LEU A 36 -9.77 -6.28 12.35
CA LEU A 36 -10.65 -5.99 11.21
C LEU A 36 -10.34 -6.88 9.99
N ILE A 37 -9.08 -7.27 9.83
CA ILE A 37 -8.56 -8.06 8.71
C ILE A 37 -7.78 -9.24 9.31
N PRO A 38 -8.48 -10.34 9.68
CA PRO A 38 -7.89 -11.41 10.49
C PRO A 38 -6.83 -12.24 9.77
N ALA A 39 -6.91 -12.34 8.44
CA ALA A 39 -6.00 -13.13 7.64
C ALA A 39 -5.73 -12.43 6.31
N VAL A 40 -4.44 -12.21 6.02
CA VAL A 40 -3.97 -11.82 4.69
C VAL A 40 -3.02 -12.90 4.20
N THR A 41 -3.29 -13.39 3.00
CA THR A 41 -2.48 -14.41 2.32
C THR A 41 -1.85 -13.81 1.08
N LYS A 42 -0.85 -14.49 0.51
CA LYS A 42 -0.30 -14.13 -0.81
C LYS A 42 -1.41 -14.03 -1.87
N ASP A 43 -2.36 -14.97 -1.84
CA ASP A 43 -3.47 -15.01 -2.78
C ASP A 43 -4.43 -13.84 -2.60
N SER A 44 -4.73 -13.42 -1.37
CA SER A 44 -5.59 -12.26 -1.14
C SER A 44 -4.93 -10.96 -1.59
N VAL A 45 -3.61 -10.81 -1.40
CA VAL A 45 -2.85 -9.65 -1.91
C VAL A 45 -2.87 -9.64 -3.44
N LEU A 46 -2.65 -10.80 -4.08
CA LEU A 46 -2.71 -10.92 -5.54
C LEU A 46 -4.13 -10.62 -6.07
N ALA A 47 -5.17 -11.11 -5.40
CA ALA A 47 -6.55 -10.84 -5.77
C ALA A 47 -6.88 -9.34 -5.72
N PHE A 48 -6.35 -8.60 -4.73
CA PHE A 48 -6.47 -7.15 -4.69
C PHE A 48 -5.71 -6.48 -5.85
N ALA A 49 -4.48 -6.90 -6.14
CA ALA A 49 -3.74 -6.39 -7.31
C ALA A 49 -4.52 -6.61 -8.64
N VAL A 50 -5.17 -7.75 -8.79
CA VAL A 50 -6.07 -8.04 -9.93
C VAL A 50 -7.28 -7.10 -9.93
N ALA A 51 -7.87 -6.81 -8.77
CA ALA A 51 -8.98 -5.85 -8.67
C ALA A 51 -8.56 -4.45 -9.14
N VAL A 52 -7.38 -3.96 -8.74
CA VAL A 52 -6.78 -2.70 -9.25
C VAL A 52 -6.67 -2.75 -10.78
N GLY A 53 -6.21 -3.87 -11.33
CA GLY A 53 -6.13 -4.08 -12.79
C GLY A 53 -7.48 -3.99 -13.49
N ARG A 54 -8.53 -4.58 -12.91
CA ARG A 54 -9.90 -4.54 -13.47
C ARG A 54 -10.47 -3.13 -13.50
N VAL A 55 -10.34 -2.36 -12.42
CA VAL A 55 -10.84 -0.97 -12.40
C VAL A 55 -10.02 -0.06 -13.33
N ARG A 56 -8.70 -0.30 -13.45
CA ARG A 56 -7.86 0.37 -14.45
C ARG A 56 -8.34 0.09 -15.87
N ALA A 57 -8.66 -1.16 -16.19
CA ALA A 57 -9.15 -1.54 -17.50
C ALA A 57 -10.44 -0.80 -17.86
N ARG A 58 -11.38 -0.67 -16.92
CA ARG A 58 -12.63 0.10 -17.12
C ARG A 58 -12.37 1.59 -17.38
N TYR A 59 -11.46 2.20 -16.63
CA TYR A 59 -11.08 3.59 -16.88
C TYR A 59 -10.46 3.78 -18.25
N LEU A 60 -9.54 2.89 -18.65
CA LEU A 60 -8.92 2.96 -19.99
C LEU A 60 -9.95 2.71 -21.09
N GLU A 61 -10.86 1.75 -20.92
CA GLU A 61 -11.96 1.49 -21.85
C GLU A 61 -12.81 2.75 -22.08
N ALA A 62 -13.26 3.41 -21.01
CA ALA A 62 -14.01 4.66 -21.11
C ALA A 62 -13.21 5.78 -21.80
N ALA A 63 -11.92 5.92 -21.49
CA ALA A 63 -11.06 6.91 -22.12
C ALA A 63 -10.83 6.64 -23.61
N PHE A 64 -10.66 5.37 -24.00
CA PHE A 64 -10.49 4.97 -25.38
C PHE A 64 -11.76 5.20 -26.21
N ASN A 65 -12.93 4.83 -25.66
CA ASN A 65 -14.21 5.02 -26.35
C ASN A 65 -14.47 6.51 -26.66
N LEU A 66 -14.12 7.40 -25.74
CA LEU A 66 -14.20 8.85 -25.95
C LEU A 66 -13.33 9.36 -27.11
N GLY A 67 -12.16 8.75 -27.33
CA GLY A 67 -11.23 9.16 -28.38
C GLY A 67 -11.56 8.59 -29.77
N ILE A 68 -12.36 7.52 -29.83
CA ILE A 68 -12.70 6.80 -31.08
C ILE A 68 -14.07 7.22 -31.64
N SER A 69 -14.91 7.93 -30.86
CA SER A 69 -16.22 8.41 -31.30
C SER A 69 -16.19 9.02 -32.70
N GLU A 70 -16.80 8.31 -33.66
CA GLU A 70 -16.58 8.41 -35.12
C GLU A 70 -17.04 9.72 -35.78
N HIS A 71 -17.52 10.70 -35.02
CA HIS A 71 -18.11 11.92 -35.57
C HIS A 71 -17.33 13.20 -35.29
N GLY A 72 -16.20 13.13 -34.57
CA GLY A 72 -15.40 14.31 -34.25
C GLY A 72 -16.12 15.32 -33.34
N ASP A 73 -17.29 14.94 -32.83
CA ASP A 73 -18.06 15.72 -31.87
C ASP A 73 -17.39 15.66 -30.50
N GLN A 74 -17.43 16.80 -29.81
CA GLN A 74 -16.93 16.90 -28.45
C GLN A 74 -17.70 15.92 -27.54
N PRO A 75 -17.03 15.23 -26.60
CA PRO A 75 -17.70 14.38 -25.62
C PRO A 75 -18.84 15.12 -24.92
N ASN A 76 -19.98 14.47 -24.80
CA ASN A 76 -21.10 15.02 -24.05
C ASN A 76 -20.88 14.89 -22.54
N ASN A 77 -21.68 15.63 -21.77
CA ASN A 77 -21.54 15.67 -20.30
C ASN A 77 -21.71 14.29 -19.62
N ALA A 78 -22.50 13.38 -20.20
CA ALA A 78 -22.69 12.04 -19.64
C ALA A 78 -21.42 11.19 -19.82
N GLU A 79 -20.80 11.23 -21.00
CA GLU A 79 -19.56 10.49 -21.27
C GLU A 79 -18.39 11.01 -20.42
N ILE A 80 -18.28 12.33 -20.25
CA ILE A 80 -17.28 12.94 -19.34
C ILE A 80 -17.55 12.53 -17.88
N SER A 81 -18.82 12.47 -17.48
CA SER A 81 -19.19 12.04 -16.13
C SER A 81 -18.84 10.57 -15.88
N GLU A 82 -19.10 9.69 -16.85
CA GLU A 82 -18.75 8.27 -16.78
C GLU A 82 -17.22 8.08 -16.69
N LEU A 83 -16.45 8.79 -17.52
CA LEU A 83 -14.99 8.78 -17.43
C LEU A 83 -14.50 9.20 -16.04
N LYS A 84 -15.10 10.25 -15.46
CA LYS A 84 -14.74 10.75 -14.13
C LYS A 84 -15.02 9.69 -13.05
N ILE A 85 -16.16 9.01 -13.10
CA ILE A 85 -16.51 7.95 -12.16
C ILE A 85 -15.49 6.80 -12.24
N HIS A 86 -15.11 6.38 -13.45
CA HIS A 86 -14.10 5.33 -13.61
C HIS A 86 -12.70 5.75 -13.14
N ARG A 87 -12.32 7.01 -13.37
CA ARG A 87 -11.06 7.57 -12.88
C ARG A 87 -11.01 7.56 -11.35
N GLU A 88 -12.07 8.03 -10.69
CA GLU A 88 -12.16 8.07 -9.23
C GLU A 88 -12.10 6.66 -8.62
N MET A 89 -12.86 5.71 -9.15
CA MET A 89 -12.77 4.31 -8.70
C MET A 89 -11.36 3.74 -8.88
N TYR A 90 -10.69 4.02 -9.99
CA TYR A 90 -9.33 3.56 -10.21
C TYR A 90 -8.34 4.17 -9.21
N GLU A 91 -8.41 5.49 -8.98
CA GLU A 91 -7.54 6.21 -8.07
C GLU A 91 -7.70 5.73 -6.62
N GLU A 92 -8.94 5.59 -6.14
CA GLU A 92 -9.23 5.12 -4.78
C GLU A 92 -8.75 3.69 -4.54
N VAL A 93 -9.05 2.77 -5.46
CA VAL A 93 -8.64 1.36 -5.31
C VAL A 93 -7.14 1.20 -5.42
N ARG A 94 -6.46 2.00 -6.27
CA ARG A 94 -5.01 2.04 -6.34
C ARG A 94 -4.40 2.58 -5.05
N ALA A 95 -4.92 3.69 -4.51
CA ALA A 95 -4.43 4.27 -3.27
C ALA A 95 -4.59 3.30 -2.08
N ALA A 96 -5.72 2.59 -2.02
CA ALA A 96 -5.94 1.55 -1.02
C ALA A 96 -4.93 0.39 -1.13
N PHE A 97 -4.56 -0.03 -2.36
CA PHE A 97 -3.53 -1.04 -2.56
C PHE A 97 -2.12 -0.56 -2.17
N GLU A 98 -1.79 0.71 -2.43
CA GLU A 98 -0.54 1.33 -1.97
C GLU A 98 -0.49 1.37 -0.43
N ALA A 99 -1.59 1.75 0.23
CA ALA A 99 -1.70 1.72 1.68
C ALA A 99 -1.54 0.31 2.27
N LEU A 100 -2.07 -0.72 1.59
CA LEU A 100 -1.86 -2.13 1.97
C LEU A 100 -0.38 -2.51 1.89
N ARG A 101 0.31 -2.15 0.79
CA ARG A 101 1.76 -2.44 0.64
C ARG A 101 2.56 -1.79 1.76
N ASP A 102 2.31 -0.51 2.02
CA ASP A 102 2.97 0.24 3.08
C ASP A 102 2.72 -0.38 4.47
N ALA A 103 1.51 -0.87 4.73
CA ALA A 103 1.18 -1.57 5.98
C ALA A 103 1.96 -2.87 6.14
N ILE A 104 2.14 -3.63 5.06
CA ILE A 104 2.96 -4.85 5.06
C ILE A 104 4.44 -4.49 5.30
N GLU A 105 4.98 -3.51 4.58
CA GLU A 105 6.38 -3.09 4.70
C GLU A 105 6.74 -2.57 6.11
N LYS A 106 5.82 -1.84 6.75
CA LYS A 106 6.01 -1.32 8.11
C LYS A 106 5.77 -2.37 9.20
N GLY A 107 5.33 -3.57 8.83
CA GLY A 107 5.01 -4.65 9.76
C GLY A 107 3.72 -4.43 10.55
N TYR A 108 2.79 -3.64 10.00
CA TYR A 108 1.45 -3.46 10.57
C TYR A 108 0.52 -4.62 10.19
N LEU A 109 0.90 -5.40 9.17
CA LEU A 109 0.10 -6.50 8.67
C LEU A 109 1.01 -7.68 8.33
N ASP A 110 0.60 -8.88 8.72
CA ASP A 110 1.35 -10.10 8.48
C ASP A 110 0.73 -10.87 7.32
N VAL A 111 1.55 -11.24 6.33
CA VAL A 111 1.11 -12.04 5.19
C VAL A 111 1.49 -13.49 5.40
N GLN A 112 0.47 -14.34 5.52
CA GLN A 112 0.64 -15.78 5.70
C GLN A 112 1.37 -16.39 4.50
N GLY A 113 2.29 -17.32 4.79
CA GLY A 113 3.11 -18.00 3.79
C GLY A 113 4.33 -17.22 3.29
N LEU A 114 4.61 -15.99 3.76
CA LEU A 114 5.88 -15.30 3.46
C LEU A 114 7.07 -15.83 4.30
N GLU A 115 6.83 -16.22 5.55
CA GLU A 115 7.89 -16.62 6.48
C GLU A 115 8.53 -17.98 6.17
N GLU A 116 7.79 -18.90 5.55
CA GLU A 116 8.27 -20.25 5.20
C GLU A 116 9.49 -20.20 4.28
N ASN A 117 9.57 -19.19 3.40
CA ASN A 117 10.70 -18.98 2.50
C ASN A 117 11.96 -18.46 3.19
N ARG A 118 11.84 -17.67 4.27
CA ARG A 118 13.00 -17.14 5.01
C ARG A 118 13.70 -18.22 5.82
N ARG A 119 12.94 -19.15 6.41
CA ARG A 119 13.51 -20.31 7.12
C ARG A 119 14.19 -21.30 6.16
N ALA A 120 13.61 -21.51 4.99
CA ALA A 120 14.22 -22.37 3.96
C ALA A 120 15.52 -21.80 3.37
N ALA A 121 15.67 -20.46 3.32
CA ALA A 121 16.89 -19.80 2.84
C ALA A 121 18.03 -19.82 3.88
N GLY A 122 17.72 -19.60 5.17
CA GLY A 122 18.73 -19.62 6.24
C GLY A 122 19.33 -21.00 6.57
N LEU A 123 18.70 -22.08 6.10
CA LEU A 123 19.19 -23.46 6.25
C LEU A 123 20.16 -23.89 5.13
N LYS A 124 20.34 -23.09 4.07
CA LYS A 124 21.24 -23.42 2.95
C LYS A 124 22.63 -22.77 3.03
N GLU A 125 22.86 -21.84 3.96
CA GLU A 125 24.14 -21.12 4.09
C GLU A 125 25.07 -21.70 5.17
N THR A 126 24.69 -22.81 5.81
CA THR A 126 25.44 -23.45 6.90
C THR A 126 25.85 -24.90 6.61
N SER A 127 25.93 -25.30 5.34
CA SER A 127 26.44 -26.63 4.92
C SER A 127 27.56 -26.52 3.90
#